data_AF-A0A0M0L9H2-F1
#
_entry.id   AF-A0A0M0L9H2-F1
#
_cell.length_a   1.000
_cell.length_b   1.000
_cell.length_c   1.000
_cell.angle_alpha   90.00
_cell.angle_beta   90.00
_cell.angle_gamma   90.00
#
_symmetry.space_group_name_H-M   'P 1'
#
loop_
_entity.id
_entity.type
_entity.pdbx_description
1 polymer ?
#
loop_
_entity_poly.entity_id
_entity_poly.type
_entity_poly.pdbx_seq_one_letter_code
_entity_poly.pdbx_strand_id
1 'polypeptide(L)'
;MNTTTYTLSEVINIEGDEKLLAHFKKNGRLQTNVFNRFVRDLNQKYEYVSVEGKGGKKTKITIGGKRDTLVPREDNRKDNGKGQKPIEIETFFPIIILNHLINFEVSEPQTTNNWLKMMGVITEQMYETNKFKYSEVAFDKEIELLSDNNIIDSKDKYVLKEFNKNESQRINRYFLDSVGDLEESNIINHNISYKAKCTLPDKSEKYIDISDKVKKYADTLKTELLNSAKYDSLMPADLNNLRNKPLVIQFNTEYSKVLKNITDDNNKKLYIDFIYAVHSLELIDKDYTVQQWIEKHIHNDLSEYVENPSIYYNIHKQQFHKAHKQKVQSLAENRQINFIYKETSVFGGKVNIEKYRNSTYQRVQYLKGAETYVITYEKLLNHYFY
;
A
#
# COMPACT_ATOMS: atom_id res chain seq x y z
N MET A 1 14.27 -16.59 40.16
CA MET A 1 12.94 -16.01 39.87
C MET A 1 11.90 -16.99 40.36
N ASN A 2 10.93 -16.53 41.16
CA ASN A 2 9.81 -17.38 41.56
C ASN A 2 8.86 -17.50 40.37
N THR A 3 8.60 -18.72 39.93
CA THR A 3 7.64 -19.02 38.86
C THR A 3 6.53 -19.90 39.41
N THR A 4 5.36 -19.81 38.81
CA THR A 4 4.22 -20.66 39.16
C THR A 4 3.62 -21.26 37.90
N THR A 5 3.41 -22.57 37.92
CA THR A 5 2.84 -23.32 36.81
C THR A 5 1.36 -23.55 37.02
N TYR A 6 0.58 -23.18 36.03
CA TYR A 6 -0.87 -23.30 36.00
C TYR A 6 -1.29 -24.16 34.79
N THR A 7 -2.47 -24.76 34.88
CA THR A 7 -3.17 -25.27 33.69
C THR A 7 -3.69 -24.10 32.85
N LEU A 8 -3.91 -24.34 31.56
CA LEU A 8 -4.51 -23.33 30.68
C LEU A 8 -5.87 -22.84 31.18
N SER A 9 -6.67 -23.71 31.81
CA SER A 9 -7.97 -23.30 32.36
C SER A 9 -7.80 -22.29 33.50
N GLU A 10 -6.84 -22.51 34.38
CA GLU A 10 -6.57 -21.63 35.53
C GLU A 10 -6.07 -20.27 35.05
N VAL A 11 -5.14 -20.23 34.10
CA VAL A 11 -4.65 -18.95 33.57
C VAL A 11 -5.72 -18.19 32.80
N ILE A 12 -6.60 -18.86 32.05
CA ILE A 12 -7.74 -18.20 31.39
C ILE A 12 -8.71 -17.63 32.43
N ASN A 13 -8.93 -18.30 33.56
CA ASN A 13 -9.78 -17.74 34.62
C ASN A 13 -9.15 -16.48 35.27
N ILE A 14 -7.83 -16.41 35.35
CA ILE A 14 -7.12 -15.28 35.96
C ILE A 14 -6.99 -14.10 34.99
N GLU A 15 -6.71 -14.36 33.71
CA GLU A 15 -6.27 -13.34 32.74
C GLU A 15 -7.13 -13.23 31.47
N GLY A 16 -8.05 -14.16 31.25
CA GLY A 16 -8.90 -14.21 30.06
C GLY A 16 -10.14 -13.34 30.16
N ASP A 17 -10.63 -12.85 29.01
CA ASP A 17 -11.93 -12.20 28.92
C ASP A 17 -13.09 -13.21 28.89
N GLU A 18 -14.32 -12.74 29.08
CA GLU A 18 -15.52 -13.59 29.12
C GLU A 18 -15.70 -14.43 27.85
N LYS A 19 -15.29 -13.90 26.68
CA LYS A 19 -15.40 -14.60 25.39
C LYS A 19 -14.40 -15.75 25.31
N LEU A 20 -13.16 -15.55 25.74
CA LEU A 20 -12.11 -16.57 25.79
C LEU A 20 -12.48 -17.69 26.76
N LEU A 21 -13.00 -17.31 27.93
CA LEU A 21 -13.49 -18.21 28.97
C LEU A 21 -14.62 -19.11 28.43
N ALA A 22 -15.64 -18.51 27.81
CA ALA A 22 -16.77 -19.23 27.25
C ALA A 22 -16.34 -20.17 26.11
N HIS A 23 -15.45 -19.70 25.23
CA HIS A 23 -14.92 -20.51 24.14
C HIS A 23 -14.14 -21.74 24.66
N PHE A 24 -13.28 -21.56 25.66
CA PHE A 24 -12.49 -22.66 26.22
C PHE A 24 -13.38 -23.67 26.99
N LYS A 25 -14.35 -23.19 27.78
CA LYS A 25 -15.32 -24.07 28.48
C LYS A 25 -16.11 -24.93 27.50
N LYS A 26 -16.54 -24.37 26.36
CA LYS A 26 -17.29 -25.10 25.34
C LYS A 26 -16.45 -26.13 24.58
N ASN A 27 -15.23 -25.75 24.16
CA ASN A 27 -14.44 -26.53 23.21
C ASN A 27 -13.30 -27.35 23.86
N GLY A 28 -12.96 -27.08 25.12
CA GLY A 28 -11.81 -27.67 25.81
C GLY A 28 -10.45 -27.30 25.20
N ARG A 29 -10.44 -26.36 24.25
CA ARG A 29 -9.27 -25.94 23.47
C ARG A 29 -9.48 -24.54 22.88
N LEU A 30 -8.40 -23.78 22.81
CA LEU A 30 -8.33 -22.53 22.04
C LEU A 30 -7.83 -22.82 20.62
N GLN A 31 -8.39 -22.12 19.63
CA GLN A 31 -7.84 -22.11 18.27
C GLN A 31 -6.43 -21.54 18.28
N THR A 32 -5.54 -22.01 17.40
CA THR A 32 -4.11 -21.65 17.40
C THR A 32 -3.87 -20.14 17.42
N ASN A 33 -4.57 -19.38 16.58
CA ASN A 33 -4.40 -17.91 16.52
C ASN A 33 -4.86 -17.22 17.81
N VAL A 34 -5.93 -17.72 18.42
CA VAL A 34 -6.48 -17.22 19.68
C VAL A 34 -5.55 -17.55 20.85
N PHE A 35 -5.02 -18.78 20.87
CA PHE A 35 -4.05 -19.23 21.86
C PHE A 35 -2.75 -18.42 21.79
N ASN A 36 -2.19 -18.25 20.59
CA ASN A 36 -0.97 -17.48 20.39
C ASN A 36 -1.16 -16.01 20.77
N ARG A 37 -2.33 -15.43 20.48
CA ARG A 37 -2.69 -14.08 20.94
C ARG A 37 -2.70 -14.02 22.48
N PHE A 38 -3.37 -14.95 23.13
CA PHE A 38 -3.46 -15.00 24.59
C PHE A 38 -2.07 -15.13 25.24
N VAL A 39 -1.20 -15.99 24.72
CA VAL A 39 0.19 -16.12 25.20
C VAL A 39 0.98 -14.82 25.04
N ARG A 40 0.78 -14.09 23.92
CA ARG A 40 1.41 -12.77 23.74
C ARG A 40 0.92 -11.76 24.78
N ASP A 41 -0.37 -11.75 25.08
CA ASP A 41 -0.96 -10.85 26.09
C ASP A 41 -0.39 -11.17 27.49
N LEU A 42 -0.13 -12.45 27.80
CA LEU A 42 0.59 -12.86 29.02
C LEU A 42 2.06 -12.39 29.01
N ASN A 43 2.75 -12.54 27.88
CA ASN A 43 4.14 -12.08 27.73
C ASN A 43 4.28 -10.56 27.93
N GLN A 44 3.23 -9.77 27.71
CA GLN A 44 3.26 -8.34 28.03
C GLN A 44 3.15 -8.07 29.54
N LYS A 45 2.38 -8.90 30.24
CA LYS A 45 2.03 -8.73 31.66
C LYS A 45 3.04 -9.35 32.64
N TYR A 46 3.77 -10.40 32.23
CA TYR A 46 4.59 -11.20 33.14
C TYR A 46 6.06 -11.26 32.71
N GLU A 47 6.97 -11.09 33.67
CA GLU A 47 8.43 -11.12 33.49
C GLU A 47 8.94 -12.36 32.74
N TYR A 48 8.26 -13.48 32.96
CA TYR A 48 8.54 -14.76 32.32
C TYR A 48 7.22 -15.46 31.98
N VAL A 49 7.11 -16.00 30.77
CA VAL A 49 6.04 -16.92 30.38
C VAL A 49 6.64 -18.08 29.59
N SER A 50 6.41 -19.30 30.04
CA SER A 50 6.73 -20.53 29.31
C SER A 50 5.47 -21.36 29.11
N VAL A 51 5.38 -22.03 27.98
CA VAL A 51 4.19 -22.74 27.53
C VAL A 51 4.55 -24.15 27.10
N GLU A 52 3.95 -25.14 27.75
CA GLU A 52 4.04 -26.54 27.38
C GLU A 52 2.68 -27.00 26.85
N GLY A 53 2.56 -27.13 25.53
CA GLY A 53 1.34 -27.63 24.87
C GLY A 53 0.87 -26.77 23.71
N LYS A 54 -0.29 -27.11 23.14
CA LYS A 54 -0.84 -26.49 21.91
C LYS A 54 -2.24 -25.89 22.11
N GLY A 55 -2.53 -25.37 23.31
CA GLY A 55 -3.78 -24.65 23.61
C GLY A 55 -4.99 -25.52 24.01
N GLY A 56 -4.79 -26.82 24.26
CA GLY A 56 -5.83 -27.73 24.79
C GLY A 56 -5.73 -27.95 26.30
N LYS A 57 -6.60 -28.80 26.87
CA LYS A 57 -6.67 -29.09 28.32
C LYS A 57 -5.35 -29.48 29.00
N LYS A 58 -4.44 -30.16 28.28
CA LYS A 58 -3.12 -30.58 28.79
C LYS A 58 -2.05 -29.47 28.77
N THR A 59 -2.41 -28.28 28.28
CA THR A 59 -1.46 -27.18 28.16
C THR A 59 -1.18 -26.59 29.53
N LYS A 60 0.10 -26.47 29.86
CA LYS A 60 0.58 -25.81 31.07
C LYS A 60 1.22 -24.48 30.70
N ILE A 61 1.00 -23.47 31.53
CA ILE A 61 1.60 -22.15 31.40
C ILE A 61 2.32 -21.83 32.70
N THR A 62 3.61 -21.60 32.61
CA THR A 62 4.45 -21.16 33.73
C THR A 62 4.64 -19.66 33.62
N ILE A 63 4.19 -18.90 34.62
CA ILE A 63 4.32 -17.44 34.67
C ILE A 63 5.23 -17.01 35.83
N GLY A 64 6.03 -15.97 35.60
CA GLY A 64 6.88 -15.33 36.61
C GLY A 64 6.17 -14.17 37.32
N GLY A 65 6.95 -13.22 37.85
CA GLY A 65 6.42 -12.00 38.45
C GLY A 65 5.59 -11.17 37.47
N LYS A 66 4.52 -10.53 37.96
CA LYS A 66 3.73 -9.57 37.16
C LYS A 66 4.50 -8.25 37.07
N ARG A 67 4.58 -7.67 35.89
CA ARG A 67 5.26 -6.38 35.67
C ARG A 67 4.39 -5.21 36.12
N ASP A 68 5.03 -4.16 36.61
CA ASP A 68 4.37 -2.89 36.96
C ASP A 68 3.86 -2.14 35.72
N THR A 69 4.50 -2.32 34.58
CA THR A 69 4.11 -1.75 33.29
C THR A 69 4.09 -2.80 32.18
N LEU A 70 3.09 -2.73 31.30
CA LEU A 70 3.02 -3.59 30.12
C LEU A 70 4.20 -3.32 29.20
N VAL A 71 4.93 -4.37 28.81
CA VAL A 71 5.94 -4.22 27.76
C VAL A 71 5.27 -4.14 26.38
N PRO A 72 5.87 -3.41 25.42
CA PRO A 72 5.40 -3.39 24.04
C PRO A 72 5.24 -4.80 23.50
N ARG A 73 4.16 -5.04 22.77
CA ARG A 73 3.90 -6.34 22.15
C ARG A 73 4.98 -6.61 21.13
N GLU A 74 5.64 -7.77 21.23
CA GLU A 74 6.44 -8.28 20.12
C GLU A 74 5.51 -8.49 18.92
N ASP A 75 5.61 -7.57 17.97
CA ASP A 75 4.86 -7.58 16.73
C ASP A 75 5.81 -7.81 15.56
N ASN A 76 5.97 -9.08 15.20
CA ASN A 76 6.71 -9.47 14.00
C ASN A 76 5.99 -9.05 12.70
N ARG A 77 4.87 -8.29 12.78
CA ARG A 77 4.31 -7.59 11.61
C ARG A 77 5.23 -6.52 11.05
N LYS A 78 6.25 -6.05 11.80
CA LYS A 78 7.32 -5.22 11.22
C LYS A 78 8.04 -5.91 10.05
N ASP A 79 7.99 -7.24 9.97
CA ASP A 79 8.58 -8.03 8.89
C ASP A 79 7.54 -8.66 7.94
N ASN A 80 6.24 -8.33 8.10
CA ASN A 80 5.21 -8.75 7.14
C ASN A 80 5.39 -7.99 5.82
N GLY A 81 6.15 -8.57 4.90
CA GLY A 81 6.41 -7.99 3.57
C GLY A 81 7.89 -7.90 3.20
N LYS A 82 8.81 -8.04 4.17
CA LYS A 82 10.25 -8.17 3.88
C LYS A 82 10.49 -9.41 3.02
N GLY A 83 11.16 -9.24 1.88
CA GLY A 83 11.39 -10.29 0.88
C GLY A 83 10.25 -10.51 -0.12
N GLN A 84 9.18 -9.71 -0.12
CA GLN A 84 8.17 -9.76 -1.19
C GLN A 84 8.55 -8.94 -2.42
N LYS A 85 9.47 -7.99 -2.28
CA LYS A 85 10.04 -7.24 -3.39
C LYS A 85 11.28 -7.99 -3.90
N PRO A 86 11.53 -8.03 -5.21
CA PRO A 86 12.84 -8.44 -5.73
C PRO A 86 13.95 -7.61 -5.06
N ILE A 87 15.08 -8.25 -4.77
CA ILE A 87 16.22 -7.58 -4.14
C ILE A 87 16.70 -6.41 -4.99
N GLU A 88 16.65 -6.54 -6.32
CA GLU A 88 16.98 -5.48 -7.27
C GLU A 88 16.06 -4.26 -7.12
N ILE A 89 14.79 -4.45 -6.73
CA ILE A 89 13.88 -3.33 -6.45
C ILE A 89 14.24 -2.68 -5.12
N GLU A 90 14.49 -3.46 -4.08
CA GLU A 90 14.86 -2.95 -2.75
C GLU A 90 16.19 -2.20 -2.80
N THR A 91 17.15 -2.72 -3.53
CA THR A 91 18.52 -2.22 -3.57
C THR A 91 18.70 -1.09 -4.58
N PHE A 92 18.13 -1.20 -5.78
CA PHE A 92 18.45 -0.27 -6.89
C PHE A 92 17.49 0.91 -7.01
N PHE A 93 16.28 0.81 -6.45
CA PHE A 93 15.38 1.96 -6.46
C PHE A 93 15.92 3.15 -5.64
N PRO A 94 16.52 2.95 -4.46
CA PRO A 94 17.23 4.01 -3.74
C PRO A 94 18.36 4.63 -4.56
N ILE A 95 19.14 3.85 -5.33
CA ILE A 95 20.16 4.39 -6.25
C ILE A 95 19.52 5.30 -7.29
N ILE A 96 18.35 4.93 -7.82
CA ILE A 96 17.62 5.77 -8.78
C ILE A 96 17.20 7.11 -8.16
N ILE A 97 16.69 7.07 -6.94
CA ILE A 97 16.30 8.28 -6.18
C ILE A 97 17.53 9.16 -5.96
N LEU A 98 18.62 8.59 -5.42
CA LEU A 98 19.83 9.35 -5.09
C LEU A 98 20.48 9.96 -6.33
N ASN A 99 20.60 9.20 -7.42
CA ASN A 99 21.13 9.75 -8.67
C ASN A 99 20.28 10.91 -9.19
N HIS A 100 18.96 10.83 -9.06
CA HIS A 100 18.10 11.96 -9.42
C HIS A 100 18.37 13.18 -8.53
N LEU A 101 18.43 13.01 -7.21
CA LEU A 101 18.68 14.12 -6.28
C LEU A 101 20.07 14.76 -6.45
N ILE A 102 21.10 13.97 -6.79
CA ILE A 102 22.45 14.50 -7.09
C ILE A 102 22.40 15.44 -8.29
N ASN A 103 21.61 15.09 -9.31
CA ASN A 103 21.50 15.88 -10.55
C ASN A 103 20.53 17.07 -10.43
N PHE A 104 19.72 17.14 -9.37
CA PHE A 104 18.71 18.18 -9.15
C PHE A 104 18.77 18.67 -7.69
N GLU A 105 19.64 19.66 -7.43
CA GLU A 105 20.05 20.10 -6.08
C GLU A 105 18.92 20.51 -5.13
N VAL A 106 17.79 21.00 -5.65
CA VAL A 106 16.63 21.38 -4.84
C VAL A 106 15.38 20.82 -5.50
N SER A 107 14.69 20.03 -4.71
CA SER A 107 13.62 19.17 -5.15
C SER A 107 12.32 19.79 -4.63
N GLU A 108 11.72 20.65 -5.45
CA GLU A 108 10.43 21.28 -5.12
C GLU A 108 9.43 20.19 -4.70
N PRO A 109 8.53 20.43 -3.73
CA PRO A 109 7.58 19.41 -3.28
C PRO A 109 6.74 18.83 -4.44
N GLN A 110 6.97 17.55 -4.75
CA GLN A 110 6.29 16.82 -5.82
C GLN A 110 5.35 15.73 -5.31
N THR A 111 4.34 15.38 -6.11
CA THR A 111 3.60 14.14 -5.88
C THR A 111 4.48 12.93 -6.18
N THR A 112 4.21 11.79 -5.54
CA THR A 112 4.95 10.54 -5.81
C THR A 112 4.95 10.15 -7.29
N ASN A 113 3.82 10.34 -7.99
CA ASN A 113 3.74 10.06 -9.43
C ASN A 113 4.64 10.99 -10.25
N ASN A 114 4.80 12.26 -9.86
CA ASN A 114 5.68 13.16 -10.58
C ASN A 114 7.16 12.83 -10.29
N TRP A 115 7.48 12.44 -9.05
CA TRP A 115 8.80 11.87 -8.70
C TRP A 115 9.16 10.69 -9.60
N LEU A 116 8.28 9.69 -9.68
CA LEU A 116 8.45 8.50 -10.51
C LEU A 116 8.67 8.85 -11.99
N LYS A 117 7.98 9.86 -12.49
CA LYS A 117 8.14 10.35 -13.86
C LYS A 117 9.50 11.01 -14.08
N MET A 118 9.88 11.92 -13.20
CA MET A 118 11.15 12.66 -13.28
C MET A 118 12.38 11.75 -13.18
N MET A 119 12.28 10.65 -12.44
CA MET A 119 13.32 9.62 -12.36
C MET A 119 13.33 8.65 -13.56
N GLY A 120 12.33 8.74 -14.44
CA GLY A 120 12.13 7.83 -15.55
C GLY A 120 11.82 6.39 -15.10
N VAL A 121 11.02 6.24 -14.04
CA VAL A 121 10.46 4.97 -13.59
C VAL A 121 9.15 4.66 -14.33
N ILE A 122 8.31 5.67 -14.52
CA ILE A 122 7.07 5.60 -15.29
C ILE A 122 7.12 6.57 -16.47
N THR A 123 6.40 6.25 -17.55
CA THR A 123 6.29 7.12 -18.73
C THR A 123 5.37 8.32 -18.51
N GLU A 124 5.43 9.32 -19.39
CA GLU A 124 4.48 10.45 -19.38
C GLU A 124 3.03 9.96 -19.54
N GLN A 125 2.80 8.96 -20.38
CA GLN A 125 1.49 8.35 -20.58
C GLN A 125 0.96 7.75 -19.27
N MET A 126 1.80 7.04 -18.51
CA MET A 126 1.39 6.50 -17.21
C MET A 126 1.10 7.61 -16.20
N TYR A 127 1.86 8.70 -16.24
CA TYR A 127 1.60 9.87 -15.41
C TYR A 127 0.25 10.53 -15.72
N GLU A 128 -0.07 10.74 -17.00
CA GLU A 128 -1.37 11.29 -17.43
C GLU A 128 -2.53 10.34 -17.11
N THR A 129 -2.38 9.06 -17.43
CA THR A 129 -3.41 8.04 -17.18
C THR A 129 -3.73 7.88 -15.70
N ASN A 130 -2.74 8.10 -14.82
CA ASN A 130 -2.97 8.15 -13.38
C ASN A 130 -3.89 9.28 -12.93
N LYS A 131 -4.02 10.36 -13.71
CA LYS A 131 -4.97 11.46 -13.44
C LYS A 131 -6.40 11.08 -13.86
N PHE A 132 -6.55 10.20 -14.86
CA PHE A 132 -7.85 9.79 -15.40
C PHE A 132 -8.66 8.90 -14.44
N LYS A 133 -8.07 8.43 -13.34
CA LYS A 133 -8.77 7.66 -12.29
C LYS A 133 -10.02 8.36 -11.72
N TYR A 134 -10.19 9.66 -11.99
CA TYR A 134 -11.31 10.49 -11.53
C TYR A 134 -12.24 10.96 -12.66
N SER A 135 -12.01 10.58 -13.92
CA SER A 135 -12.83 10.98 -15.07
C SER A 135 -13.06 9.78 -16.00
N GLU A 136 -14.29 9.27 -16.02
CA GLU A 136 -14.65 8.17 -16.94
C GLU A 136 -14.47 8.59 -18.40
N VAL A 137 -14.80 9.84 -18.75
CA VAL A 137 -14.61 10.36 -20.11
C VAL A 137 -13.13 10.36 -20.51
N ALA A 138 -12.24 10.80 -19.63
CA ALA A 138 -10.80 10.79 -19.93
C ALA A 138 -10.26 9.37 -20.01
N PHE A 139 -10.74 8.48 -19.14
CA PHE A 139 -10.37 7.07 -19.13
C PHE A 139 -10.85 6.34 -20.41
N ASP A 140 -12.02 6.71 -20.94
CA ASP A 140 -12.57 6.13 -22.15
C ASP A 140 -11.79 6.55 -23.40
N LYS A 141 -11.37 7.82 -23.46
CA LYS A 141 -10.44 8.29 -24.50
C LYS A 141 -9.09 7.59 -24.47
N GLU A 142 -8.56 7.30 -23.29
CA GLU A 142 -7.33 6.53 -23.15
C GLU A 142 -7.49 5.11 -23.69
N ILE A 143 -8.64 4.48 -23.45
CA ILE A 143 -8.92 3.14 -23.99
C ILE A 143 -8.98 3.15 -25.52
N GLU A 144 -9.64 4.15 -26.10
CA GLU A 144 -9.67 4.34 -27.56
C GLU A 144 -8.25 4.49 -28.10
N LEU A 145 -7.43 5.37 -27.50
CA LEU A 145 -6.04 5.58 -27.90
C LEU A 145 -5.19 4.30 -27.82
N LEU A 146 -5.30 3.53 -26.73
CA LEU A 146 -4.55 2.28 -26.59
C LEU A 146 -5.03 1.21 -27.56
N SER A 147 -6.33 1.21 -27.89
CA SER A 147 -6.92 0.31 -28.89
C SER A 147 -6.43 0.63 -30.29
N ASP A 148 -6.44 1.91 -30.67
CA ASP A 148 -5.94 2.37 -31.98
C ASP A 148 -4.45 2.07 -32.17
N ASN A 149 -3.68 2.09 -31.08
CA ASN A 149 -2.26 1.72 -31.07
C ASN A 149 -1.99 0.21 -30.92
N ASN A 150 -3.02 -0.64 -30.98
CA ASN A 150 -2.91 -2.11 -30.83
C ASN A 150 -2.26 -2.58 -29.51
N ILE A 151 -2.31 -1.75 -28.46
CA ILE A 151 -1.77 -2.09 -27.13
C ILE A 151 -2.76 -2.97 -26.38
N ILE A 152 -4.05 -2.63 -26.40
CA ILE A 152 -5.13 -3.43 -25.80
C ILE A 152 -6.30 -3.54 -26.77
N ASP A 153 -7.21 -4.49 -26.55
CA ASP A 153 -8.53 -4.46 -27.20
C ASP A 153 -9.48 -3.57 -26.37
N SER A 154 -10.38 -2.83 -27.02
CA SER A 154 -11.46 -2.06 -26.37
C SER A 154 -12.22 -2.86 -25.29
N LYS A 155 -12.35 -4.19 -25.45
CA LYS A 155 -12.99 -5.08 -24.47
C LYS A 155 -12.16 -5.28 -23.19
N ASP A 156 -10.88 -4.92 -23.21
CA ASP A 156 -9.92 -5.07 -22.11
C ASP A 156 -9.87 -3.84 -21.17
N LYS A 157 -10.81 -2.90 -21.31
CA LYS A 157 -11.01 -1.72 -20.42
C LYS A 157 -10.79 -2.01 -18.93
N TYR A 158 -11.23 -3.18 -18.46
CA TYR A 158 -11.09 -3.56 -17.05
C TYR A 158 -9.67 -3.97 -16.66
N VAL A 159 -8.91 -4.59 -17.57
CA VAL A 159 -7.50 -4.91 -17.34
C VAL A 159 -6.70 -3.63 -17.15
N LEU A 160 -6.95 -2.61 -17.99
CA LEU A 160 -6.34 -1.29 -17.83
C LEU A 160 -6.68 -0.67 -16.47
N LYS A 161 -7.96 -0.72 -16.05
CA LYS A 161 -8.39 -0.17 -14.76
C LYS A 161 -7.73 -0.88 -13.58
N GLU A 162 -7.63 -2.21 -13.65
CA GLU A 162 -6.95 -3.03 -12.65
C GLU A 162 -5.43 -2.76 -12.64
N PHE A 163 -4.81 -2.68 -13.82
CA PHE A 163 -3.40 -2.35 -14.02
C PHE A 163 -3.06 -1.01 -13.38
N ASN A 164 -3.74 0.06 -13.79
CA ASN A 164 -3.51 1.41 -13.26
C ASN A 164 -3.77 1.49 -11.76
N LYS A 165 -4.76 0.76 -11.23
CA LYS A 165 -4.97 0.74 -9.77
C LYS A 165 -3.81 0.05 -9.07
N ASN A 166 -3.49 -1.18 -9.47
CA ASN A 166 -2.58 -2.04 -8.73
C ASN A 166 -1.12 -1.59 -8.87
N GLU A 167 -0.70 -1.27 -10.10
CA GLU A 167 0.70 -1.00 -10.40
C GLU A 167 1.09 0.41 -9.99
N SER A 168 0.21 1.41 -10.15
CA SER A 168 0.45 2.74 -9.57
C SER A 168 0.52 2.68 -8.05
N GLN A 169 -0.33 1.92 -7.38
CA GLN A 169 -0.24 1.76 -5.92
C GLN A 169 1.06 1.05 -5.51
N ARG A 170 1.45 0.02 -6.24
CA ARG A 170 2.67 -0.75 -5.95
C ARG A 170 3.91 0.10 -6.09
N ILE A 171 4.10 0.77 -7.23
CA ILE A 171 5.31 1.54 -7.49
C ILE A 171 5.41 2.77 -6.59
N ASN A 172 4.28 3.42 -6.27
CA ASN A 172 4.26 4.51 -5.28
C ASN A 172 4.65 4.03 -3.89
N ARG A 173 4.18 2.84 -3.48
CA ARG A 173 4.60 2.25 -2.22
C ARG A 173 6.09 1.92 -2.23
N TYR A 174 6.61 1.32 -3.30
CA TYR A 174 8.04 1.03 -3.40
C TYR A 174 8.88 2.30 -3.30
N PHE A 175 8.46 3.38 -3.96
CA PHE A 175 9.11 4.68 -3.83
C PHE A 175 9.10 5.20 -2.39
N LEU A 176 7.94 5.23 -1.73
CA LEU A 176 7.83 5.73 -0.36
C LEU A 176 8.60 4.87 0.65
N ASP A 177 8.59 3.55 0.47
CA ASP A 177 9.38 2.64 1.31
C ASP A 177 10.88 2.94 1.13
N SER A 178 11.36 3.09 -0.11
CA SER A 178 12.75 3.46 -0.40
C SER A 178 13.14 4.83 0.14
N VAL A 179 12.23 5.81 0.09
CA VAL A 179 12.43 7.12 0.75
C VAL A 179 12.58 6.94 2.26
N GLY A 180 11.75 6.12 2.89
CA GLY A 180 11.86 5.80 4.31
C GLY A 180 13.20 5.14 4.66
N ASP A 181 13.65 4.16 3.87
CA ASP A 181 14.94 3.48 4.09
C ASP A 181 16.14 4.45 3.97
N LEU A 182 16.06 5.41 3.04
CA LEU A 182 17.06 6.46 2.86
C LEU A 182 17.06 7.48 4.01
N GLU A 183 15.87 7.86 4.50
CA GLU A 183 15.70 8.74 5.66
C GLU A 183 16.22 8.08 6.94
N GLU A 184 15.84 6.82 7.20
CA GLU A 184 16.32 6.03 8.35
C GLU A 184 17.83 5.82 8.31
N SER A 185 18.42 5.83 7.11
CA SER A 185 19.88 5.76 6.91
C SER A 185 20.58 7.11 7.03
N ASN A 186 19.86 8.19 7.32
CA ASN A 186 20.37 9.55 7.43
C ASN A 186 21.09 10.01 6.14
N ILE A 187 20.54 9.62 4.99
CA ILE A 187 21.05 10.00 3.67
C ILE A 187 20.28 11.19 3.09
N ILE A 188 18.96 11.23 3.35
CA ILE A 188 18.07 12.32 2.93
C ILE A 188 17.28 12.88 4.10
N ASN A 189 16.85 14.13 3.96
CA ASN A 189 15.72 14.70 4.68
C ASN A 189 14.44 14.49 3.86
N HIS A 190 13.40 13.93 4.47
CA HIS A 190 12.08 13.77 3.85
C HIS A 190 11.08 14.73 4.48
N ASN A 191 10.65 15.73 3.72
CA ASN A 191 9.62 16.67 4.17
C ASN A 191 8.31 16.40 3.44
N ILE A 192 7.23 16.17 4.20
CA ILE A 192 5.88 16.02 3.68
C ILE A 192 5.13 17.32 3.89
N SER A 193 4.58 17.88 2.81
CA SER A 193 3.64 19.00 2.88
C SER A 193 2.36 18.67 2.12
N TYR A 194 1.33 19.51 2.27
CA TYR A 194 0.00 19.25 1.73
C TYR A 194 -0.43 20.37 0.79
N LYS A 195 -0.98 19.96 -0.35
CA LYS A 195 -1.61 20.85 -1.32
C LYS A 195 -3.08 20.51 -1.46
N ALA A 196 -3.88 21.48 -1.85
CA ALA A 196 -5.30 21.31 -2.12
C ALA A 196 -5.66 21.83 -3.50
N LYS A 197 -6.51 21.08 -4.22
CA LYS A 197 -7.26 21.62 -5.34
C LYS A 197 -8.52 22.27 -4.81
N CYS A 198 -8.77 23.50 -5.23
CA CYS A 198 -9.92 24.30 -4.83
C CYS A 198 -10.69 24.75 -6.08
N THR A 199 -12.03 24.66 -6.04
CA THR A 199 -12.91 25.24 -7.05
C THR A 199 -13.67 26.40 -6.43
N LEU A 200 -13.31 27.62 -6.84
CA LEU A 200 -13.90 28.85 -6.31
C LEU A 200 -15.36 29.03 -6.81
N PRO A 201 -16.15 29.94 -6.20
CA PRO A 201 -17.54 30.18 -6.61
C PRO A 201 -17.72 30.59 -8.08
N ASP A 202 -16.72 31.22 -8.67
CA ASP A 202 -16.66 31.58 -10.10
C ASP A 202 -16.28 30.40 -11.02
N LYS A 203 -16.14 29.20 -10.45
CA LYS A 203 -15.70 27.94 -11.10
C LYS A 203 -14.24 27.94 -11.56
N SER A 204 -13.43 28.91 -11.14
CA SER A 204 -11.98 28.85 -11.37
C SER A 204 -11.32 27.80 -10.48
N GLU A 205 -10.32 27.10 -11.01
CA GLU A 205 -9.55 26.10 -10.28
C GLU A 205 -8.24 26.70 -9.77
N LYS A 206 -7.90 26.45 -8.51
CA LYS A 206 -6.64 26.87 -7.90
C LYS A 206 -5.99 25.71 -7.13
N TYR A 207 -4.67 25.64 -7.19
CA TYR A 207 -3.86 24.75 -6.37
C TYR A 207 -3.12 25.59 -5.33
N ILE A 208 -3.29 25.25 -4.05
CA ILE A 208 -2.71 26.01 -2.94
C ILE A 208 -2.01 25.07 -1.97
N ASP A 209 -0.96 25.56 -1.32
CA ASP A 209 -0.40 24.93 -0.12
C ASP A 209 -1.38 25.12 1.05
N ILE A 210 -1.51 24.09 1.88
CA ILE A 210 -2.34 24.15 3.09
C ILE A 210 -1.50 23.77 4.31
N SER A 211 -1.82 24.39 5.45
CA SER A 211 -1.13 24.09 6.70
C SER A 211 -1.53 22.71 7.27
N ASP A 212 -0.66 22.14 8.10
CA ASP A 212 -0.95 20.89 8.81
C ASP A 212 -2.22 20.98 9.67
N LYS A 213 -2.54 22.17 10.17
CA LYS A 213 -3.78 22.41 10.93
C LYS A 213 -5.01 22.18 10.06
N VAL A 214 -5.03 22.77 8.87
CA VAL A 214 -6.12 22.59 7.88
C VAL A 214 -6.24 21.12 7.49
N LYS A 215 -5.11 20.43 7.25
CA LYS A 215 -5.08 19.00 6.94
C LYS A 215 -5.67 18.15 8.07
N LYS A 216 -5.21 18.37 9.31
CA LYS A 216 -5.70 17.64 10.50
C LYS A 216 -7.19 17.88 10.73
N TYR A 217 -7.65 19.10 10.51
CA TYR A 217 -9.07 19.43 10.61
C TYR A 217 -9.91 18.69 9.55
N ALA A 218 -9.46 18.67 8.30
CA ALA A 218 -10.10 17.88 7.25
C ALA A 218 -10.17 16.38 7.58
N ASP A 219 -9.09 15.80 8.11
CA ASP A 219 -9.07 14.39 8.52
C ASP A 219 -10.03 14.10 9.69
N THR A 220 -10.12 15.05 10.64
CA THR A 220 -11.06 14.97 11.77
C THR A 220 -12.50 14.93 11.25
N LEU A 221 -12.86 15.88 10.38
CA LEU A 221 -14.17 15.94 9.74
C LEU A 221 -14.50 14.66 8.95
N LYS A 222 -13.51 14.09 8.25
CA LYS A 222 -13.67 12.82 7.55
C LYS A 222 -14.00 11.68 8.51
N THR A 223 -13.31 11.65 9.65
CA THR A 223 -13.42 10.60 10.67
C THR A 223 -14.75 10.71 11.40
N GLU A 224 -15.16 11.92 11.78
CA GLU A 224 -16.47 12.19 12.38
C GLU A 224 -17.61 11.81 11.44
N LEU A 225 -17.52 12.16 10.16
CA LEU A 225 -18.52 11.76 9.17
C LEU A 225 -18.59 10.23 9.05
N LEU A 226 -17.44 9.56 8.98
CA LEU A 226 -17.38 8.10 8.85
C LEU A 226 -17.96 7.39 10.08
N ASN A 227 -17.76 7.94 11.27
CA ASN A 227 -18.26 7.41 12.53
C ASN A 227 -19.73 7.78 12.82
N SER A 228 -20.37 8.58 11.98
CA SER A 228 -21.79 8.91 12.16
C SER A 228 -22.67 7.66 12.00
N ALA A 229 -23.84 7.64 12.66
CA ALA A 229 -24.80 6.53 12.56
C ALA A 229 -25.25 6.21 11.12
N LYS A 230 -25.07 7.16 10.18
CA LYS A 230 -25.38 6.97 8.76
C LYS A 230 -24.33 6.13 8.03
N TYR A 231 -23.09 6.14 8.49
CA TYR A 231 -21.94 5.55 7.81
C TYR A 231 -21.17 4.53 8.67
N ASP A 232 -21.69 4.16 9.84
CA ASP A 232 -21.12 3.22 10.81
C ASP A 232 -20.73 1.84 10.23
N SER A 233 -21.41 1.42 9.16
CA SER A 233 -21.15 0.18 8.42
C SER A 233 -20.01 0.27 7.40
N LEU A 234 -19.43 1.45 7.17
CA LEU A 234 -18.30 1.67 6.27
C LEU A 234 -16.97 1.62 7.04
N MET A 235 -16.04 0.84 6.51
CA MET A 235 -14.65 0.88 6.95
C MET A 235 -13.86 1.89 6.09
N PRO A 236 -12.76 2.49 6.60
CA PRO A 236 -11.91 3.39 5.80
C PRO A 236 -11.43 2.78 4.48
N ALA A 237 -11.20 1.46 4.47
CA ALA A 237 -10.80 0.71 3.27
C ALA A 237 -11.91 0.69 2.19
N ASP A 238 -13.19 0.72 2.58
CA ASP A 238 -14.33 0.67 1.67
C ASP A 238 -14.41 1.92 0.80
N LEU A 239 -14.02 3.08 1.35
CA LEU A 239 -13.98 4.36 0.62
C LEU A 239 -13.07 4.29 -0.62
N ASN A 240 -12.03 3.46 -0.56
CA ASN A 240 -11.09 3.28 -1.66
C ASN A 240 -11.44 2.08 -2.53
N ASN A 241 -11.95 0.99 -1.94
CA ASN A 241 -12.17 -0.26 -2.64
C ASN A 241 -13.55 -0.39 -3.28
N LEU A 242 -14.55 0.28 -2.71
CA LEU A 242 -15.97 0.16 -3.08
C LEU A 242 -16.55 1.51 -3.48
N ARG A 243 -15.80 2.30 -4.27
CA ARG A 243 -16.17 3.68 -4.66
C ARG A 243 -17.55 3.80 -5.32
N ASN A 244 -18.00 2.74 -6.01
CA ASN A 244 -19.29 2.70 -6.69
C ASN A 244 -20.45 2.22 -5.79
N LYS A 245 -20.17 1.78 -4.56
CA LYS A 245 -21.20 1.41 -3.60
C LYS A 245 -22.02 2.67 -3.29
N PRO A 246 -23.37 2.65 -3.38
CA PRO A 246 -24.19 3.83 -3.20
C PRO A 246 -23.89 4.62 -1.91
N LEU A 247 -23.65 3.90 -0.81
CA LEU A 247 -23.31 4.51 0.48
C LEU A 247 -21.96 5.24 0.45
N VAL A 248 -20.97 4.73 -0.29
CA VAL A 248 -19.66 5.39 -0.47
C VAL A 248 -19.78 6.62 -1.37
N ILE A 249 -20.62 6.57 -2.41
CA ILE A 249 -20.92 7.74 -3.25
C ILE A 249 -21.56 8.85 -2.42
N GLN A 250 -22.54 8.51 -1.58
CA GLN A 250 -23.18 9.45 -0.67
C GLN A 250 -22.19 10.03 0.33
N PHE A 251 -21.38 9.19 0.98
CA PHE A 251 -20.31 9.64 1.88
C PHE A 251 -19.37 10.64 1.20
N ASN A 252 -18.85 10.30 0.01
CA ASN A 252 -17.91 11.15 -0.71
C ASN A 252 -18.57 12.49 -1.13
N THR A 253 -19.85 12.46 -1.48
CA THR A 253 -20.62 13.67 -1.81
C THR A 253 -20.77 14.58 -0.60
N GLU A 254 -21.10 14.03 0.58
CA GLU A 254 -21.22 14.80 1.82
C GLU A 254 -19.86 15.32 2.28
N TYR A 255 -18.84 14.48 2.27
CA TYR A 255 -17.48 14.87 2.62
C TYR A 255 -16.97 16.01 1.72
N SER A 256 -17.26 15.96 0.42
CA SER A 256 -16.91 17.04 -0.52
C SER A 256 -17.59 18.36 -0.15
N LYS A 257 -18.84 18.33 0.34
CA LYS A 257 -19.52 19.55 0.81
C LYS A 257 -18.88 20.11 2.08
N VAL A 258 -18.44 19.24 2.98
CA VAL A 258 -17.74 19.62 4.22
C VAL A 258 -16.39 20.27 3.90
N LEU A 259 -15.59 19.65 3.02
CA LEU A 259 -14.30 20.19 2.57
C LEU A 259 -14.41 21.61 1.99
N LYS A 260 -15.45 21.87 1.19
CA LYS A 260 -15.69 23.20 0.61
C LYS A 260 -15.93 24.31 1.64
N ASN A 261 -16.31 23.96 2.87
CA ASN A 261 -16.58 24.91 3.94
C ASN A 261 -15.39 25.13 4.88
N ILE A 262 -14.27 24.42 4.71
CA ILE A 262 -13.07 24.62 5.52
C ILE A 262 -12.50 26.02 5.27
N THR A 263 -12.07 26.67 6.35
CA THR A 263 -11.38 27.97 6.33
C THR A 263 -9.90 27.83 6.63
N ASP A 264 -9.10 28.80 6.18
CA ASP A 264 -7.71 28.95 6.57
C ASP A 264 -7.55 29.58 7.97
N ASP A 265 -6.30 29.78 8.39
CA ASP A 265 -5.93 30.40 9.66
C ASP A 265 -6.42 31.86 9.78
N ASN A 266 -6.85 32.50 8.68
CA ASN A 266 -7.41 33.85 8.63
C ASN A 266 -8.94 33.85 8.44
N ASN A 267 -9.62 32.71 8.67
CA ASN A 267 -11.06 32.53 8.50
C ASN A 267 -11.58 32.70 7.06
N LYS A 268 -10.72 32.62 6.04
CA LYS A 268 -11.12 32.65 4.64
C LYS A 268 -11.50 31.25 4.17
N LYS A 269 -12.68 31.09 3.56
CA LYS A 269 -13.09 29.81 2.96
C LYS A 269 -12.15 29.39 1.83
N LEU A 270 -11.72 28.14 1.89
CA LEU A 270 -10.76 27.58 0.93
C LEU A 270 -11.42 26.90 -0.27
N TYR A 271 -12.69 26.48 -0.17
CA TYR A 271 -13.41 25.78 -1.24
C TYR A 271 -12.68 24.52 -1.76
N ILE A 272 -12.14 23.73 -0.82
CA ILE A 272 -11.34 22.54 -1.12
C ILE A 272 -12.21 21.46 -1.78
N ASP A 273 -11.75 20.94 -2.91
CA ASP A 273 -12.31 19.73 -3.53
C ASP A 273 -11.60 18.47 -3.03
N PHE A 274 -10.26 18.50 -2.98
CA PHE A 274 -9.46 17.43 -2.40
C PHE A 274 -8.09 17.93 -1.94
N ILE A 275 -7.52 17.18 -1.01
CA ILE A 275 -6.19 17.42 -0.43
C ILE A 275 -5.28 16.25 -0.82
N TYR A 276 -4.03 16.55 -1.13
CA TYR A 276 -3.01 15.56 -1.48
C TYR A 276 -1.67 15.91 -0.85
N ALA A 277 -0.88 14.86 -0.57
CA ALA A 277 0.49 15.01 -0.08
C ALA A 277 1.44 15.29 -1.24
N VAL A 278 2.43 16.11 -0.96
CA VAL A 278 3.62 16.30 -1.78
C VAL A 278 4.85 16.08 -0.90
N HIS A 279 5.93 15.62 -1.53
CA HIS A 279 7.13 15.17 -0.87
C HIS A 279 8.30 15.99 -1.41
N SER A 280 9.06 16.61 -0.53
CA SER A 280 10.36 17.19 -0.83
C SER A 280 11.43 16.28 -0.25
N LEU A 281 12.45 16.01 -1.05
CA LEU A 281 13.56 15.13 -0.73
C LEU A 281 14.85 15.94 -0.89
N GLU A 282 15.68 15.99 0.13
CA GLU A 282 16.94 16.75 0.11
C GLU A 282 18.09 15.84 0.57
N LEU A 283 19.21 15.84 -0.15
CA LEU A 283 20.41 15.13 0.28
C LEU A 283 21.00 15.83 1.51
N ILE A 284 21.36 15.05 2.53
CA ILE A 284 22.05 15.59 3.72
C ILE A 284 23.52 15.91 3.39
N ASP A 285 24.16 15.05 2.59
CA ASP A 285 25.53 15.24 2.10
C ASP A 285 25.61 14.82 0.62
N LYS A 286 26.12 15.67 -0.27
CA LYS A 286 26.17 15.36 -1.71
C LYS A 286 27.34 14.46 -2.08
N ASP A 287 28.44 14.51 -1.31
CA ASP A 287 29.72 13.97 -1.77
C ASP A 287 29.88 12.49 -1.43
N TYR A 288 29.11 11.96 -0.47
CA TYR A 288 29.28 10.57 0.02
C TYR A 288 27.99 9.73 0.09
N THR A 289 26.82 10.29 -0.21
CA THR A 289 25.53 9.63 0.09
C THR A 289 25.22 8.36 -0.69
N VAL A 290 25.60 8.29 -1.97
CA VAL A 290 25.47 7.04 -2.75
C VAL A 290 26.49 6.00 -2.29
N GLN A 291 27.71 6.42 -1.95
CA GLN A 291 28.72 5.53 -1.41
C GLN A 291 28.28 4.94 -0.07
N GLN A 292 27.72 5.74 0.83
CA GLN A 292 27.15 5.26 2.11
C GLN A 292 26.06 4.21 1.88
N TRP A 293 25.16 4.44 0.92
CA TRP A 293 24.12 3.46 0.61
C TRP A 293 24.71 2.14 0.10
N ILE A 294 25.62 2.22 -0.87
CA ILE A 294 26.27 1.05 -1.46
C ILE A 294 27.09 0.31 -0.41
N GLU A 295 27.90 1.04 0.37
CA GLU A 295 28.70 0.50 1.48
C GLU A 295 27.87 -0.17 2.55
N LYS A 296 26.63 0.26 2.80
CA LYS A 296 25.79 -0.31 3.87
C LYS A 296 24.97 -1.50 3.40
N HIS A 297 24.62 -1.58 2.11
CA HIS A 297 23.56 -2.48 1.64
C HIS A 297 23.96 -3.38 0.47
N ILE A 298 25.05 -3.06 -0.23
CA ILE A 298 25.52 -3.83 -1.39
C ILE A 298 26.94 -4.33 -1.16
N HIS A 299 27.75 -3.60 -0.39
CA HIS A 299 29.12 -3.85 0.08
C HIS A 299 30.18 -4.13 -1.02
N ASN A 300 29.89 -5.03 -1.96
CA ASN A 300 30.80 -5.50 -3.00
C ASN A 300 30.87 -4.58 -4.23
N ASP A 301 29.95 -3.62 -4.34
CA ASP A 301 29.74 -2.81 -5.55
C ASP A 301 30.40 -1.43 -5.49
N LEU A 302 31.00 -1.06 -4.34
CA LEU A 302 31.54 0.29 -4.16
C LEU A 302 32.63 0.61 -5.18
N SER A 303 33.50 -0.36 -5.48
CA SER A 303 34.57 -0.18 -6.47
C SER A 303 34.02 0.12 -7.86
N GLU A 304 32.93 -0.54 -8.26
CA GLU A 304 32.29 -0.31 -9.56
C GLU A 304 31.66 1.08 -9.64
N TYR A 305 31.03 1.53 -8.55
CA TYR A 305 30.50 2.89 -8.48
C TYR A 305 31.59 3.95 -8.52
N VAL A 306 32.66 3.78 -7.75
CA VAL A 306 33.78 4.74 -7.69
C VAL A 306 34.49 4.85 -9.04
N GLU A 307 34.64 3.74 -9.77
CA GLU A 307 35.27 3.73 -11.09
C GLU A 307 34.42 4.46 -12.14
N ASN A 308 33.11 4.20 -12.19
CA ASN A 308 32.23 4.87 -13.15
C ASN A 308 30.77 5.02 -12.65
N PRO A 309 30.44 6.11 -11.93
CA PRO A 309 29.10 6.33 -11.37
C PRO A 309 27.97 6.28 -12.40
N SER A 310 28.20 6.85 -13.59
CA SER A 310 27.20 6.93 -14.67
C SER A 310 26.89 5.56 -15.27
N ILE A 311 27.91 4.74 -15.51
CA ILE A 311 27.72 3.36 -16.01
C ILE A 311 27.02 2.54 -14.92
N TYR A 312 27.49 2.64 -13.68
CA TYR A 312 26.89 1.95 -12.53
C TYR A 312 25.40 2.26 -12.42
N TYR A 313 25.02 3.54 -12.45
CA TYR A 313 23.62 3.97 -12.42
C TYR A 313 22.80 3.38 -13.58
N ASN A 314 23.30 3.43 -14.81
CA ASN A 314 22.57 2.95 -15.98
C ASN A 314 22.32 1.43 -15.93
N ILE A 315 23.31 0.65 -15.48
CA ILE A 315 23.17 -0.79 -15.29
C ILE A 315 22.08 -1.09 -14.24
N HIS A 316 22.18 -0.44 -13.08
CA HIS A 316 21.25 -0.67 -11.97
C HIS A 316 19.83 -0.20 -12.28
N LYS A 317 19.69 0.90 -13.05
CA LYS A 317 18.39 1.34 -13.57
C LYS A 317 17.79 0.27 -14.50
N GLN A 318 18.55 -0.29 -15.43
CA GLN A 318 18.06 -1.35 -16.31
C GLN A 318 17.69 -2.62 -15.53
N GLN A 319 18.49 -3.01 -14.54
CA GLN A 319 18.21 -4.16 -13.68
C GLN A 319 16.92 -3.94 -12.86
N PHE A 320 16.72 -2.74 -12.32
CA PHE A 320 15.48 -2.35 -11.65
C PHE A 320 14.27 -2.53 -12.59
N HIS A 321 14.32 -1.96 -13.80
CA HIS A 321 13.23 -2.08 -14.77
C HIS A 321 12.93 -3.53 -15.12
N LYS A 322 13.97 -4.34 -15.34
CA LYS A 322 13.84 -5.78 -15.62
C LYS A 322 13.19 -6.53 -14.46
N ALA A 323 13.66 -6.33 -13.23
CA ALA A 323 13.14 -6.99 -12.04
C ALA A 323 11.70 -6.56 -11.74
N HIS A 324 11.38 -5.27 -11.92
CA HIS A 324 10.01 -4.76 -11.85
C HIS A 324 9.11 -5.46 -12.87
N LYS A 325 9.54 -5.52 -14.14
CA LYS A 325 8.77 -6.17 -15.21
C LYS A 325 8.47 -7.64 -14.88
N GLN A 326 9.49 -8.41 -14.49
CA GLN A 326 9.35 -9.81 -14.10
C GLN A 326 8.42 -10.00 -12.90
N LYS A 327 8.52 -9.12 -11.89
CA LYS A 327 7.65 -9.18 -10.71
C LYS A 327 6.19 -8.93 -11.07
N VAL A 328 5.93 -7.93 -11.89
CA VAL A 328 4.57 -7.57 -12.32
C VAL A 328 3.96 -8.68 -13.16
N GLN A 329 4.71 -9.27 -14.09
CA GLN A 329 4.30 -10.42 -14.90
C GLN A 329 3.96 -11.63 -14.02
N SER A 330 4.86 -12.01 -13.09
CA SER A 330 4.61 -13.12 -12.16
C SER A 330 3.37 -12.89 -11.29
N LEU A 331 3.09 -11.65 -10.89
CA LEU A 331 1.87 -11.33 -10.15
C LEU A 331 0.62 -11.45 -11.03
N ALA A 332 0.70 -11.05 -12.30
CA ALA A 332 -0.40 -11.24 -13.24
C ALA A 332 -0.67 -12.73 -13.51
N GLU A 333 0.36 -13.54 -13.73
CA GLU A 333 0.27 -14.99 -13.88
C GLU A 333 -0.37 -15.64 -12.65
N ASN A 334 0.10 -15.29 -11.44
CA ASN A 334 -0.46 -15.80 -10.20
C ASN A 334 -1.95 -15.43 -10.04
N ARG A 335 -2.37 -14.24 -10.48
CA ARG A 335 -3.80 -13.85 -10.47
C ARG A 335 -4.62 -14.68 -11.46
N GLN A 336 -4.05 -14.99 -12.63
CA GLN A 336 -4.69 -15.84 -13.63
C GLN A 336 -4.81 -17.29 -13.12
N ILE A 337 -3.74 -17.88 -12.59
CA ILE A 337 -3.72 -19.23 -12.03
C ILE A 337 -4.70 -19.37 -10.87
N ASN A 338 -4.66 -18.44 -9.90
CA ASN A 338 -5.57 -18.47 -8.76
C ASN A 338 -7.04 -18.35 -9.17
N PHE A 339 -7.30 -17.67 -10.29
CA PHE A 339 -8.64 -17.62 -10.85
C PHE A 339 -9.07 -18.98 -11.41
N ILE A 340 -8.27 -19.59 -12.28
CA ILE A 340 -8.52 -20.93 -12.86
C ILE A 340 -8.71 -21.99 -11.77
N TYR A 341 -7.92 -21.93 -10.70
CA TYR A 341 -8.05 -22.85 -9.56
C TYR A 341 -9.37 -22.67 -8.79
N LYS A 342 -9.85 -21.43 -8.63
CA LYS A 342 -11.18 -21.16 -8.04
C LYS A 342 -12.31 -21.63 -8.95
N GLU A 343 -12.18 -21.50 -10.26
CA GLU A 343 -13.15 -22.03 -11.23
C GLU A 343 -13.33 -23.55 -11.12
N THR A 344 -12.22 -24.28 -10.98
CA THR A 344 -12.22 -25.74 -10.90
C THR A 344 -12.70 -26.28 -9.55
N SER A 345 -12.33 -25.63 -8.43
CA SER A 345 -12.64 -26.12 -7.07
C SER A 345 -14.01 -25.68 -6.53
N VAL A 346 -14.51 -24.49 -6.89
CA VAL A 346 -15.74 -23.92 -6.30
C VAL A 346 -16.95 -24.01 -7.24
N PHE A 347 -16.74 -23.95 -8.55
CA PHE A 347 -17.83 -23.90 -9.53
C PHE A 347 -18.07 -25.23 -10.24
N GLY A 348 -17.29 -26.29 -9.96
CA GLY A 348 -17.48 -27.61 -10.57
C GLY A 348 -17.11 -27.68 -12.05
N GLY A 349 -16.20 -26.81 -12.50
CA GLY A 349 -15.70 -26.75 -13.87
C GLY A 349 -16.48 -25.82 -14.81
N LYS A 350 -16.10 -25.84 -16.10
CA LYS A 350 -16.59 -24.92 -17.16
C LYS A 350 -18.12 -24.82 -17.27
N VAL A 351 -18.85 -25.84 -16.83
CA VAL A 351 -20.30 -26.03 -17.05
C VAL A 351 -21.18 -25.07 -16.23
N ASN A 352 -20.75 -24.61 -15.04
CA ASN A 352 -21.57 -23.70 -14.21
C ASN A 352 -21.26 -22.21 -14.42
N ILE A 353 -20.26 -21.86 -15.23
CA ILE A 353 -19.87 -20.46 -15.50
C ILE A 353 -20.99 -19.72 -16.25
N GLU A 354 -21.76 -20.40 -17.10
CA GLU A 354 -22.87 -19.79 -17.84
C GLU A 354 -23.95 -19.18 -16.94
N LYS A 355 -24.13 -19.74 -15.74
CA LYS A 355 -25.18 -19.32 -14.79
C LYS A 355 -24.90 -17.97 -14.14
N TYR A 356 -23.65 -17.51 -14.19
CA TYR A 356 -23.22 -16.28 -13.53
C TYR A 356 -23.01 -15.12 -14.49
N ARG A 357 -23.47 -15.18 -15.75
CA ARG A 357 -23.20 -14.31 -16.93
C ARG A 357 -23.66 -12.82 -16.95
N ASN A 358 -24.03 -12.17 -15.83
CA ASN A 358 -24.54 -10.76 -15.86
C ASN A 358 -23.84 -9.67 -14.99
N SER A 359 -22.52 -9.51 -15.00
CA SER A 359 -21.83 -8.42 -14.26
C SER A 359 -20.39 -8.17 -14.73
N THR A 360 -19.90 -6.95 -14.49
CA THR A 360 -18.52 -6.47 -14.67
C THR A 360 -17.42 -7.44 -14.22
N TYR A 361 -17.71 -8.31 -13.25
CA TYR A 361 -16.88 -9.43 -12.83
C TYR A 361 -16.54 -10.38 -13.99
N GLN A 362 -17.47 -10.67 -14.91
CA GLN A 362 -17.26 -11.61 -16.03
C GLN A 362 -16.24 -11.19 -17.07
N ARG A 363 -16.01 -9.90 -17.33
CA ARG A 363 -15.05 -9.50 -18.38
C ARG A 363 -13.61 -9.73 -17.94
N VAL A 364 -13.29 -9.43 -16.67
CA VAL A 364 -12.00 -9.76 -16.07
C VAL A 364 -11.84 -11.29 -15.93
N GLN A 365 -12.93 -11.99 -15.60
CA GLN A 365 -12.93 -13.46 -15.54
C GLN A 365 -12.79 -14.11 -16.92
N TYR A 366 -13.38 -13.55 -17.98
CA TYR A 366 -13.23 -14.04 -19.36
C TYR A 366 -11.80 -13.89 -19.87
N LEU A 367 -11.13 -12.77 -19.60
CA LEU A 367 -9.73 -12.56 -20.00
C LEU A 367 -8.75 -13.44 -19.21
N LYS A 368 -9.06 -13.74 -17.94
CA LYS A 368 -8.30 -14.70 -17.13
C LYS A 368 -8.53 -16.15 -17.57
N GLY A 369 -9.71 -16.49 -18.09
CA GLY A 369 -10.01 -17.80 -18.67
C GLY A 369 -9.59 -17.97 -20.15
N ALA A 370 -9.30 -16.87 -20.87
CA ALA A 370 -8.92 -16.87 -22.28
C ALA A 370 -7.41 -16.67 -22.54
N GLU A 371 -6.58 -16.75 -21.50
CA GLU A 371 -5.11 -16.60 -21.56
C GLU A 371 -4.58 -15.24 -22.06
N THR A 372 -5.44 -14.25 -22.31
CA THR A 372 -5.03 -12.92 -22.77
C THR A 372 -4.72 -11.94 -21.64
N TYR A 373 -5.10 -12.24 -20.39
CA TYR A 373 -4.88 -11.34 -19.25
C TYR A 373 -3.40 -11.00 -19.05
N VAL A 374 -2.51 -12.01 -19.01
CA VAL A 374 -1.06 -11.79 -18.86
C VAL A 374 -0.50 -11.02 -20.06
N ILE A 375 -0.88 -11.39 -21.28
CA ILE A 375 -0.43 -10.72 -22.52
C ILE A 375 -0.82 -9.24 -22.52
N THR A 376 -2.07 -8.92 -22.21
CA THR A 376 -2.53 -7.52 -22.12
C THR A 376 -1.79 -6.79 -21.00
N TYR A 377 -1.53 -7.44 -19.86
CA TYR A 377 -0.75 -6.86 -18.76
C TYR A 377 0.69 -6.53 -19.18
N GLU A 378 1.35 -7.42 -19.92
CA GLU A 378 2.71 -7.21 -20.46
C GLU A 378 2.77 -6.06 -21.46
N LYS A 379 1.79 -5.96 -22.36
CA LYS A 379 1.70 -4.84 -23.30
C LYS A 379 1.54 -3.51 -22.58
N LEU A 380 0.65 -3.46 -21.59
CA LEU A 380 0.46 -2.27 -20.74
C LEU A 380 1.73 -1.92 -19.95
N LEU A 381 2.43 -2.93 -19.42
CA LEU A 381 3.69 -2.76 -18.69
C LEU A 381 4.78 -2.16 -19.58
N ASN A 382 4.94 -2.65 -20.80
CA ASN A 382 5.89 -2.10 -21.76
C ASN A 382 5.52 -0.70 -22.27
N HIS A 383 4.23 -0.35 -22.25
CA HIS A 383 3.76 0.97 -22.64
C HIS A 383 3.93 2.02 -21.54
N TYR A 384 3.68 1.65 -20.28
CA TYR A 384 3.59 2.58 -19.16
C TYR A 384 4.86 2.68 -18.29
N PHE A 385 5.80 1.75 -18.46
CA PHE A 385 7.06 1.73 -17.73
C PHE A 385 8.23 1.65 -18.71
N TYR A 386 9.34 2.31 -18.36
CA TYR A 386 10.60 2.19 -19.10
C TYR A 386 11.16 0.75 -18.98
#